data_AF-A0A914WBQ2-F1
#
_entry.id   AF-A0A914WBQ2-F1
#
_cell.length_a   1.000
_cell.length_b   1.000
_cell.length_c   1.000
_cell.angle_alpha   90.00
_cell.angle_beta   90.00
_cell.angle_gamma   90.00
#
_symmetry.space_group_name_H-M   'P 1'
#
loop_
_entity.id
_entity.type
_entity.pdbx_description
1 polymer ?
#
loop_
_entity_poly.entity_id
_entity_poly.type
_entity_poly.pdbx_seq_one_letter_code
_entity_poly.pdbx_strand_id
1 'polypeptide(L)'
;MASSDGGRTKPAAPLLNTRQRDLLRKSWQHSYSLGSDSVGARIFKKIFITEPAVARIFGLDRVDVKDLAFNRRFRLHAESFTKALVFIINNVQNREKISQVE
;
A
#
# COMPACT_ATOMS: atom_id res chain seq x y z
N MET A 1 36.95 -5.02 -36.10
CA MET A 1 36.56 -5.71 -34.85
C MET A 1 36.16 -4.65 -33.85
N ALA A 2 34.87 -4.37 -33.70
CA ALA A 2 34.36 -3.43 -32.71
C ALA A 2 33.93 -4.22 -31.48
N SER A 3 34.69 -4.09 -30.39
CA SER A 3 34.34 -4.67 -29.10
C SER A 3 33.15 -3.91 -28.53
N SER A 4 31.99 -4.57 -28.52
CA SER A 4 30.79 -4.08 -27.83
C SER A 4 31.01 -4.26 -26.34
N ASP A 5 31.39 -3.17 -25.65
CA ASP A 5 31.46 -3.11 -24.21
C ASP A 5 30.03 -3.14 -23.64
N GLY A 6 29.59 -4.35 -23.30
CA GLY A 6 28.33 -4.59 -22.61
C GLY A 6 28.42 -4.05 -21.19
N GLY A 7 28.11 -2.77 -21.03
CA GLY A 7 28.01 -2.12 -19.73
C GLY A 7 27.02 -2.84 -18.82
N ARG A 8 27.52 -3.77 -18.00
CA ARG A 8 26.78 -4.36 -16.88
C ARG A 8 26.45 -3.24 -15.90
N THR A 9 25.25 -2.69 -16.00
CA THR A 9 24.67 -1.84 -14.95
C THR A 9 24.71 -2.62 -13.65
N LYS A 10 25.48 -2.14 -12.66
CA LYS A 10 25.49 -2.73 -11.31
C LYS A 10 24.05 -2.84 -10.81
N PRO A 11 23.62 -4.01 -10.28
CA PRO A 11 22.30 -4.13 -9.70
C PRO A 11 22.17 -3.09 -8.59
N ALA A 12 21.12 -2.28 -8.65
CA ALA A 12 20.86 -1.23 -7.67
C ALA A 12 20.88 -1.84 -6.26
N ALA A 13 21.50 -1.14 -5.32
CA ALA A 13 21.52 -1.59 -3.93
C ALA A 13 20.09 -1.84 -3.44
N PRO A 14 19.86 -2.91 -2.67
CA PRO A 14 18.53 -3.25 -2.18
C PRO A 14 17.96 -2.09 -1.36
N LEU A 15 16.70 -1.73 -1.62
CA LEU A 15 16.02 -0.59 -0.98
C LEU A 15 15.98 -0.72 0.56
N LEU A 16 15.86 -1.96 1.04
CA LEU A 16 15.86 -2.32 2.46
C LEU A 16 16.81 -3.50 2.69
N ASN A 17 17.54 -3.49 3.80
CA ASN A 17 18.28 -4.67 4.24
C ASN A 17 17.34 -5.75 4.81
N THR A 18 17.87 -6.95 5.06
CA THR A 18 17.09 -8.10 5.57
C THR A 18 16.37 -7.78 6.88
N ARG A 19 17.07 -7.14 7.84
CA ARG A 19 16.50 -6.78 9.14
C ARG A 19 15.33 -5.80 9.01
N GLN A 20 15.47 -4.78 8.16
CA GLN A 20 14.41 -3.80 7.91
C GLN A 20 13.18 -4.45 7.28
N ARG A 21 13.39 -5.40 6.36
CA ARG A 21 12.30 -6.16 5.72
C ARG A 21 11.55 -7.03 6.71
N ASP A 22 12.28 -7.74 7.57
CA ASP A 22 11.68 -8.56 8.61
C ASP A 22 10.89 -7.72 9.61
N LEU A 23 11.42 -6.55 9.98
CA LEU A 23 10.72 -5.61 10.84
C LEU A 23 9.43 -5.11 10.16
N LEU A 24 9.50 -4.67 8.91
CA LEU A 24 8.35 -4.21 8.14
C LEU A 24 7.25 -5.27 8.07
N ARG A 25 7.62 -6.51 7.73
CA ARG A 25 6.69 -7.64 7.64
C ARG A 25 6.03 -7.94 8.98
N LYS A 26 6.82 -8.02 10.06
CA LYS A 26 6.30 -8.30 11.41
C LYS A 26 5.39 -7.19 11.91
N SER A 27 5.77 -5.92 11.73
CA SER A 27 4.95 -4.77 12.10
C SER A 27 3.63 -4.74 11.32
N TRP A 28 3.66 -5.08 10.04
CA TRP A 28 2.46 -5.18 9.22
C TRP A 28 1.54 -6.32 9.66
N GLN A 29 2.09 -7.52 9.87
CA GLN A 29 1.33 -8.68 10.36
C GLN A 29 0.66 -8.38 11.71
N HIS A 30 1.39 -7.75 12.63
CA HIS A 30 0.84 -7.34 13.92
C HIS A 30 -0.32 -6.34 13.75
N SER A 31 -0.15 -5.34 12.89
CA SER A 31 -1.19 -4.35 12.58
C SER A 31 -2.44 -4.99 11.96
N TYR A 32 -2.26 -6.02 11.15
CA TYR A 32 -3.35 -6.78 10.51
C TYR A 32 -4.09 -7.68 11.51
N SER A 33 -3.38 -8.26 12.49
CA SER A 33 -3.99 -9.13 13.52
C SER A 33 -4.85 -8.39 14.56
N LEU A 34 -4.76 -7.06 14.64
CA LEU A 34 -5.33 -6.25 15.72
C LEU A 34 -6.80 -5.80 15.53
N GLY A 35 -7.58 -6.36 14.59
CA GLY A 35 -9.04 -6.18 14.64
C GLY A 35 -9.86 -6.35 13.35
N SER A 36 -11.18 -6.29 13.54
CA SER A 36 -12.26 -6.58 12.58
C SER A 36 -12.46 -5.55 11.47
N ASP A 37 -12.02 -4.31 11.69
CA ASP A 37 -11.98 -3.26 10.67
C ASP A 37 -10.69 -3.39 9.87
N SER A 38 -10.77 -3.49 8.54
CA SER A 38 -9.58 -3.53 7.70
C SER A 38 -8.64 -2.35 8.03
N VAL A 39 -7.34 -2.61 8.12
CA VAL A 39 -6.32 -1.55 8.35
C VAL A 39 -6.50 -0.40 7.36
N GLY A 40 -6.88 -0.71 6.10
CA GLY A 40 -7.26 0.28 5.10
C GLY A 40 -8.41 1.20 5.55
N ALA A 41 -9.47 0.67 6.15
CA ALA A 41 -10.59 1.49 6.64
C ALA A 41 -10.13 2.49 7.70
N ARG A 42 -9.23 2.10 8.61
CA ARG A 42 -8.67 3.00 9.63
C ARG A 42 -7.81 4.10 8.99
N ILE A 43 -7.03 3.76 7.98
CA ILE A 43 -6.19 4.71 7.24
C ILE A 43 -7.08 5.71 6.48
N PHE A 44 -8.05 5.24 5.71
CA PHE A 44 -8.95 6.09 4.96
C PHE A 44 -9.79 7.00 5.87
N LYS A 45 -10.30 6.51 7.00
CA LYS A 45 -10.99 7.35 8.00
C LYS A 45 -10.09 8.51 8.46
N LYS A 46 -8.82 8.23 8.79
CA LYS A 46 -7.86 9.28 9.18
C LYS A 46 -7.61 10.27 8.04
N ILE A 47 -7.41 9.79 6.81
CA ILE A 47 -7.20 10.65 5.64
C ILE A 47 -8.41 11.55 5.42
N PHE A 48 -9.64 11.04 5.49
CA PHE A 48 -10.84 11.85 5.24
C PHE A 48 -11.09 12.88 6.33
N ILE A 49 -10.72 12.59 7.58
CA ILE A 49 -10.77 13.57 8.67
C ILE A 49 -9.75 14.69 8.46
N THR A 50 -8.53 14.36 8.04
CA THR A 50 -7.44 15.33 7.85
C THR A 50 -7.58 16.11 6.54
N GLU A 51 -8.01 15.47 5.46
CA GLU A 51 -8.15 16.04 4.13
C GLU A 51 -9.50 15.61 3.51
N PRO A 52 -10.59 16.33 3.81
CA PRO A 52 -11.93 16.03 3.31
C PRO A 52 -12.04 16.07 1.78
N ALA A 53 -11.17 16.81 1.07
CA ALA A 53 -11.19 16.86 -0.39
C ALA A 53 -10.93 15.47 -1.01
N VAL A 54 -10.17 14.61 -0.34
CA VAL A 54 -9.93 13.23 -0.79
C VAL A 54 -11.23 12.43 -0.82
N ALA A 55 -12.16 12.66 0.12
CA ALA A 55 -13.46 11.97 0.10
C ALA A 55 -14.24 12.29 -1.18
N ARG A 56 -14.10 13.50 -1.74
CA ARG A 56 -14.71 13.90 -3.02
C ARG A 56 -14.18 13.09 -4.21
N ILE A 57 -12.88 12.79 -4.22
CA ILE A 57 -12.23 11.98 -5.28
C ILE A 57 -12.89 10.59 -5.36
N PHE A 58 -13.27 10.04 -4.21
CA PHE A 58 -13.92 8.72 -4.11
C PHE A 58 -15.45 8.79 -4.13
N GLY A 59 -16.06 9.98 -4.29
CA GLY A 59 -17.51 10.17 -4.26
C GLY A 59 -18.14 9.80 -2.91
N LEU A 60 -17.43 10.08 -1.82
CA LEU A 60 -17.80 9.82 -0.42
C LEU A 60 -17.97 11.10 0.40
N ASP A 61 -17.96 12.26 -0.26
CA ASP A 61 -18.12 13.60 0.34
C ASP A 61 -19.46 13.83 1.03
N ARG A 62 -20.49 13.06 0.65
CA ARG A 62 -21.84 13.12 1.27
C ARG A 62 -22.08 12.06 2.34
N VAL A 63 -21.08 11.22 2.64
CA VAL A 63 -21.19 10.14 3.62
C VAL A 63 -20.58 10.61 4.94
N ASP A 64 -21.36 10.56 6.01
CA ASP A 64 -20.84 10.87 7.34
C ASP A 64 -19.73 9.87 7.74
N VAL A 65 -18.70 10.34 8.42
CA VAL A 65 -17.53 9.56 8.82
C VAL A 65 -17.94 8.33 9.65
N LYS A 66 -18.98 8.47 10.48
CA LYS A 66 -19.54 7.38 11.28
C LYS A 66 -20.14 6.25 10.42
N ASP A 67 -20.63 6.59 9.23
CA ASP A 67 -21.33 5.68 8.33
C ASP A 67 -20.41 5.10 7.23
N LEU A 68 -19.19 5.63 7.09
CA LEU A 68 -18.21 5.18 6.09
C LEU A 68 -17.96 3.66 6.14
N ALA A 69 -17.90 3.08 7.34
CA ALA A 69 -17.65 1.64 7.50
C ALA A 69 -18.75 0.77 6.86
N PHE A 70 -19.98 1.29 6.74
CA PHE A 70 -21.11 0.59 6.12
C PHE A 70 -21.19 0.86 4.62
N ASN A 71 -20.56 1.93 4.13
CA ASN A 71 -20.55 2.27 2.72
C ASN A 71 -19.77 1.24 1.89
N ARG A 72 -20.43 0.63 0.91
CA ARG A 72 -19.83 -0.41 0.05
C ARG A 72 -18.61 0.09 -0.73
N ARG A 73 -18.65 1.30 -1.29
CA ARG A 73 -17.54 1.86 -2.07
C ARG A 73 -16.32 2.07 -1.17
N PHE A 74 -16.54 2.62 0.02
CA PHE A 74 -15.49 2.78 1.02
C PHE A 74 -14.83 1.44 1.37
N ARG A 75 -15.62 0.40 1.67
CA ARG A 75 -15.08 -0.94 1.98
C ARG A 75 -14.25 -1.52 0.84
N LEU A 76 -14.73 -1.41 -0.40
CA LEU A 76 -14.02 -1.91 -1.58
C LEU A 76 -12.68 -1.18 -1.79
N HIS A 77 -12.65 0.14 -1.63
CA HIS A 77 -11.41 0.91 -1.73
C HIS A 77 -10.44 0.60 -0.59
N ALA A 78 -10.94 0.52 0.65
CA ALA A 78 -10.15 0.15 1.81
C ALA A 78 -9.52 -1.25 1.66
N GLU A 79 -10.28 -2.21 1.14
CA GLU A 79 -9.81 -3.58 0.86
C GLU A 79 -8.75 -3.59 -0.25
N SER A 80 -9.03 -2.93 -1.38
CA SER A 80 -8.11 -2.84 -2.52
C SER A 80 -6.78 -2.21 -2.12
N PHE A 81 -6.84 -1.11 -1.37
CA PHE A 81 -5.65 -0.47 -0.81
C PHE A 81 -4.87 -1.39 0.13
N THR A 82 -5.57 -2.10 1.03
CA THR A 82 -4.93 -3.04 1.96
C THR A 82 -4.23 -4.17 1.20
N LYS A 83 -4.86 -4.72 0.15
CA LYS A 83 -4.28 -5.75 -0.72
C LYS A 83 -3.05 -5.24 -1.46
N ALA A 84 -3.12 -4.04 -2.04
CA ALA A 84 -1.99 -3.40 -2.71
C ALA A 84 -0.80 -3.20 -1.74
N LEU A 85 -1.06 -2.74 -0.53
CA LEU A 85 -0.02 -2.54 0.48
C LEU A 85 0.61 -3.85 0.93
N VAL A 86 -0.19 -4.91 1.15
CA VAL A 86 0.32 -6.28 1.42
C VAL A 86 1.22 -6.75 0.27
N PHE A 87 0.80 -6.54 -0.97
CA PHE A 87 1.58 -6.92 -2.14
C PHE A 87 2.92 -6.17 -2.19
N ILE A 88 2.93 -4.85 -1.99
CA ILE A 88 4.15 -4.04 -1.98
C ILE A 88 5.09 -4.51 -0.86
N ILE A 89 4.59 -4.71 0.35
CA ILE A 89 5.40 -5.16 1.50
C ILE A 89 6.05 -6.53 1.21
N ASN A 90 5.30 -7.44 0.59
CA ASN A 90 5.81 -8.78 0.25
C ASN A 90 6.80 -8.76 -0.93
N ASN A 91 6.76 -7.73 -1.78
CA ASN A 91 7.57 -7.64 -3.00
C ASN A 91 8.53 -6.44 -3.01
N VAL A 92 8.78 -5.79 -1.86
CA VAL A 92 9.51 -4.49 -1.74
C VAL A 92 10.90 -4.44 -2.40
N GLN A 93 11.51 -5.60 -2.66
CA GLN A 93 12.82 -5.71 -3.34
C GLN A 93 12.69 -5.95 -4.84
N ASN A 94 11.56 -6.48 -5.29
CA ASN A 94 11.28 -6.79 -6.68
C ASN A 94 10.53 -5.61 -7.29
N ARG A 95 11.28 -4.57 -7.67
CA ARG A 95 10.73 -3.34 -8.26
C ARG A 95 9.96 -3.61 -9.55
N GLU A 96 10.46 -4.53 -10.38
CA GLU A 96 9.80 -4.95 -11.62
C GLU A 96 8.41 -5.51 -11.37
N LYS A 97 8.28 -6.36 -10.34
CA LYS A 97 6.99 -6.93 -9.94
C LYS A 97 6.02 -5.91 -9.35
N ILE A 98 6.52 -4.83 -8.74
CA ILE A 98 5.69 -3.73 -8.25
C ILE A 98 5.22 -2.83 -9.40
N SER A 99 6.07 -2.56 -10.39
CA SER A 99 5.70 -1.71 -11.54
C SER A 99 4.63 -2.31 -12.46
N GLN A 100 4.35 -3.62 -12.34
CA GLN A 100 3.31 -4.29 -13.12
C GLN A 100 1.94 -4.36 -12.43
N VAL A 101 1.78 -3.72 -11.27
CA VAL A 101 0.48 -3.59 -10.61
C VAL A 101 -0.23 -2.36 -11.21
N GLU A 102 -1.08 -2.61 -12.21
CA GLU A 102 -2.07 -1.65 -12.73
C GLU A 102 -3.45 -1.90 -12.09
#